data_AF-A0A359E738-F1
#
_entry.id   AF-A0A359E738-F1
#
_cell.length_a   1.000
_cell.length_b   1.000
_cell.length_c   1.000
_cell.angle_alpha   90.00
_cell.angle_beta   90.00
_cell.angle_gamma   90.00
#
_symmetry.space_group_name_H-M   'P 1'
#
loop_
_entity.id
_entity.type
_entity.pdbx_description
1 polymer ?
#
loop_
_entity_poly.entity_id
_entity_poly.type
_entity_poly.pdbx_seq_one_letter_code
_entity_poly.pdbx_strand_id
1 'polypeptide(L)'
;NDLLSLYKKSRGSNTPTEDYCTECLAGILRSNTELLNEFAETVLKIDNSGKINVFTQRSYRTIDGDLGIVDMVFESNSALCLLEMKVESGEGAGQLEKYQQILNERPQNGRKM
;
A
#
# COMPACT_ATOMS: atom_id res chain seq x y z
N ASN A 1 4.98 5.10 -14.75
CA ASN A 1 6.18 5.70 -14.13
C ASN A 1 5.66 6.76 -13.19
N ASP A 2 5.42 6.33 -11.96
CA ASP A 2 4.36 6.89 -11.12
C ASP A 2 4.87 8.13 -10.36
N LEU A 3 6.19 8.22 -10.16
CA LEU A 3 6.90 9.44 -9.75
C LEU A 3 6.72 10.60 -10.72
N LEU A 4 6.78 10.35 -12.04
CA LEU A 4 6.55 11.42 -13.03
C LEU A 4 5.10 11.91 -12.99
N SER A 5 4.16 11.01 -12.72
CA SER A 5 2.74 11.36 -12.54
C SER A 5 2.54 12.17 -11.26
N LEU A 6 3.21 11.79 -10.16
CA LEU A 6 3.19 12.52 -8.89
C LEU A 6 3.72 13.95 -9.06
N TYR A 7 4.90 14.09 -9.71
CA TYR A 7 5.49 15.39 -10.04
C TYR A 7 4.59 16.26 -10.93
N LYS A 8 3.87 15.65 -11.88
CA LYS A 8 2.94 16.39 -12.75
C LYS A 8 1.68 16.84 -12.00
N LYS A 9 1.19 16.05 -11.04
CA LYS A 9 0.04 16.38 -10.19
C LYS A 9 0.35 17.53 -9.22
N SER A 10 1.58 17.62 -8.74
CA SER A 10 2.02 18.66 -7.80
C SER A 10 2.49 19.96 -8.48
N ARG A 11 2.12 20.22 -9.74
CA ARG A 11 2.46 21.49 -10.43
C ARG A 11 1.88 22.70 -9.69
N GLY A 12 2.69 23.29 -8.82
CA GLY A 12 2.37 24.46 -8.00
C GLY A 12 2.32 24.21 -6.49
N SER A 13 2.51 22.96 -6.01
CA SER A 13 2.56 22.62 -4.59
C SER A 13 3.70 21.66 -4.28
N ASN A 14 4.15 21.60 -3.03
CA ASN A 14 5.11 20.58 -2.62
C ASN A 14 4.42 19.21 -2.61
N THR A 15 5.10 18.20 -3.16
CA THR A 15 4.71 16.79 -2.96
C THR A 15 5.03 16.41 -1.51
N PRO A 16 4.09 15.83 -0.75
CA PRO A 16 4.38 15.28 0.57
C PRO A 16 5.54 14.30 0.53
N THR A 17 6.42 14.35 1.53
CA THR A 17 7.59 13.47 1.59
C THR A 17 7.16 12.00 1.65
N GLU A 18 6.04 11.71 2.33
CA GLU A 18 5.44 10.38 2.40
C GLU A 18 5.08 9.85 1.01
N ASP A 19 4.40 10.64 0.18
CA ASP A 19 4.01 10.24 -1.18
C ASP A 19 5.24 9.98 -2.06
N TYR A 20 6.27 10.83 -1.94
CA TYR A 20 7.52 10.66 -2.69
C TYR A 20 8.25 9.39 -2.28
N CYS A 21 8.43 9.16 -0.98
CA CYS A 21 9.07 7.95 -0.46
C CYS A 21 8.28 6.69 -0.83
N THR A 22 6.96 6.74 -0.75
CA THR A 22 6.06 5.66 -1.16
C THR A 22 6.29 5.26 -2.61
N GLU A 23 6.29 6.22 -3.53
CA GLU A 23 6.47 5.92 -4.96
C GLU A 23 7.91 5.50 -5.29
N CYS A 24 8.92 6.02 -4.59
CA CYS A 24 10.30 5.53 -4.72
C CYS A 24 10.42 4.05 -4.31
N LEU A 25 9.91 3.69 -3.13
CA LEU A 25 9.96 2.31 -2.64
C LEU A 25 9.17 1.37 -3.55
N ALA A 26 7.95 1.74 -3.92
CA ALA A 26 7.13 0.95 -4.83
C ALA A 26 7.82 0.75 -6.19
N GLY A 27 8.47 1.79 -6.73
CA GLY A 27 9.23 1.71 -7.97
C GLY A 27 10.39 0.71 -7.88
N ILE A 28 11.17 0.77 -6.80
CA ILE A 28 12.29 -0.17 -6.55
C ILE A 28 11.76 -1.60 -6.50
N LEU A 29 10.73 -1.87 -5.68
CA LEU A 29 10.18 -3.22 -5.51
C LEU A 29 9.55 -3.76 -6.81
N ARG A 30 8.84 -2.92 -7.58
CA ARG A 30 8.28 -3.33 -8.88
C ARG A 30 9.36 -3.63 -9.93
N SER A 31 10.53 -3.01 -9.81
CA SER A 31 11.64 -3.18 -10.76
C SER A 31 12.50 -4.42 -10.51
N ASN A 32 12.43 -5.00 -9.32
CA ASN A 32 13.23 -6.16 -8.94
C ASN A 32 12.37 -7.18 -8.17
N THR A 33 11.95 -8.24 -8.88
CA THR A 33 11.09 -9.30 -8.33
C THR A 33 11.74 -10.06 -7.18
N GLU A 34 13.06 -10.28 -7.23
CA GLU A 34 13.78 -11.00 -6.16
C GLU A 34 13.75 -10.19 -4.87
N LEU A 35 14.06 -8.89 -4.96
CA LEU A 35 13.98 -7.97 -3.84
C LEU A 35 12.54 -7.84 -3.30
N LEU A 36 11.53 -7.80 -4.18
CA LEU A 36 10.13 -7.80 -3.75
C LEU A 36 9.77 -9.05 -2.96
N ASN A 37 10.18 -10.23 -3.44
CA ASN A 37 9.89 -11.49 -2.77
C ASN A 37 10.59 -11.55 -1.39
N GLU A 38 11.87 -11.17 -1.33
CA GLU A 38 12.63 -11.15 -0.07
C GLU A 38 12.04 -10.13 0.92
N PHE A 39 11.66 -8.94 0.44
CA PHE A 39 11.01 -7.92 1.27
C PHE A 39 9.67 -8.43 1.83
N ALA A 40 8.85 -9.05 0.98
CA ALA A 40 7.55 -9.56 1.40
C ALA A 40 7.66 -10.70 2.43
N GLU A 41 8.59 -11.63 2.23
CA GLU A 41 8.80 -12.75 3.16
C GLU A 41 9.47 -12.30 4.45
N THR A 42 10.53 -11.48 4.35
CA THR A 42 11.38 -11.14 5.50
C THR A 42 10.79 -10.01 6.33
N VAL A 43 10.26 -8.97 5.68
CA VAL A 43 9.73 -7.77 6.35
C VAL A 43 8.24 -7.92 6.59
N LEU A 44 7.46 -8.23 5.55
CA LEU A 44 5.99 -8.25 5.65
C LEU A 44 5.44 -9.58 6.19
N LYS A 45 6.28 -10.61 6.29
CA LYS A 45 5.89 -11.98 6.70
C LYS A 45 4.75 -12.57 5.87
N ILE A 46 4.70 -12.21 4.59
CA ILE A 46 3.77 -12.77 3.61
C ILE A 46 4.40 -14.04 3.04
N ASP A 47 3.65 -15.15 3.04
CA ASP A 47 4.06 -16.36 2.33
C ASP A 47 4.20 -16.05 0.82
N ASN A 48 5.39 -16.28 0.28
CA ASN A 48 5.77 -15.95 -1.09
C ASN A 48 5.39 -17.04 -2.12
N SER A 49 4.58 -18.02 -1.72
CA SER A 49 4.15 -19.14 -2.57
C SER A 49 3.43 -18.76 -3.88
N GLY A 50 3.15 -17.47 -4.11
CA GLY A 50 2.59 -16.95 -5.35
C GLY A 50 3.06 -15.55 -5.73
N LYS A 51 2.60 -15.06 -6.88
CA LYS A 51 2.93 -13.72 -7.39
C LYS A 51 2.41 -12.63 -6.44
N ILE A 52 3.30 -11.73 -6.03
CA ILE A 52 2.99 -10.56 -5.20
C ILE A 52 2.81 -9.35 -6.12
N ASN A 53 1.72 -8.61 -5.93
CA ASN A 53 1.47 -7.35 -6.62
C ASN A 53 1.57 -6.18 -5.65
N VAL A 54 2.20 -5.09 -6.09
CA VAL A 54 2.40 -3.88 -5.29
C VAL A 54 1.62 -2.73 -5.90
N PHE A 55 0.67 -2.18 -5.14
CA PHE A 55 -0.11 -1.00 -5.50
C PHE A 55 0.23 0.15 -4.58
N THR A 56 0.11 1.37 -5.07
CA THR A 56 0.27 2.60 -4.28
C THR A 56 -1.02 3.39 -4.25
N GLN A 57 -1.26 4.09 -3.14
CA GLN A 57 -2.39 5.00 -2.93
C GLN A 57 -3.74 4.37 -3.29
N ARG A 58 -3.95 3.12 -2.85
CA ARG A 58 -5.16 2.35 -3.18
C ARG A 58 -6.27 2.70 -2.20
N SER A 59 -7.43 3.03 -2.75
CA SER A 59 -8.61 3.37 -1.95
C SER A 59 -9.43 2.14 -1.59
N TYR A 60 -9.94 2.15 -0.36
CA TYR A 60 -10.82 1.16 0.22
C TYR A 60 -11.98 1.86 0.89
N ARG A 61 -13.17 1.26 0.82
CA ARG A 61 -14.33 1.70 1.59
C ARG A 61 -14.61 0.69 2.69
N THR A 62 -14.87 1.18 3.89
CA THR A 62 -15.48 0.36 4.94
C THR A 62 -16.95 0.11 4.63
N ILE A 63 -17.58 -0.82 5.36
CA ILE A 63 -19.01 -1.09 5.27
C ILE A 63 -19.87 0.13 5.60
N ASP A 64 -19.37 0.99 6.49
CA ASP A 64 -20.00 2.24 6.90
C ASP A 64 -19.81 3.37 5.87
N GLY A 65 -19.05 3.11 4.80
CA GLY A 65 -18.85 4.02 3.67
C GLY A 65 -17.62 4.92 3.79
N ASP A 66 -16.86 4.85 4.88
CA ASP A 66 -15.65 5.62 5.09
C ASP A 66 -14.57 5.24 4.07
N LEU A 67 -13.91 6.25 3.50
CA LEU A 67 -12.86 6.07 2.52
C LEU A 67 -11.48 6.11 3.21
N GLY A 68 -10.73 5.00 3.12
CA GLY A 68 -9.31 4.95 3.46
C GLY A 68 -8.46 4.88 2.20
N ILE A 69 -7.39 5.66 2.13
CA ILE A 69 -6.38 5.57 1.07
C ILE A 69 -5.11 5.03 1.71
N VAL A 70 -4.69 3.84 1.28
CA VAL A 70 -3.50 3.18 1.81
C VAL A 70 -2.31 3.49 0.91
N ASP A 71 -1.19 3.94 1.51
CA ASP A 71 0.02 4.30 0.79
C ASP A 71 0.57 3.17 -0.06
N MET A 72 0.72 1.97 0.53
CA MET A 72 1.18 0.77 -0.18
C MET A 72 0.34 -0.45 0.15
N VAL A 73 0.02 -1.22 -0.88
CA VAL A 73 -0.72 -2.48 -0.78
C VAL A 73 0.06 -3.59 -1.44
N PHE A 74 0.27 -4.67 -0.69
CA PHE A 74 0.86 -5.92 -1.16
C PHE A 74 -0.23 -6.99 -1.19
N GLU A 75 -0.50 -7.53 -2.37
CA GLU A 75 -1.57 -8.51 -2.59
C GLU A 75 -1.01 -9.75 -3.28
N SER A 76 -1.18 -10.90 -2.64
CA SER A 76 -0.96 -12.23 -3.20
C SER A 76 -2.30 -12.99 -3.26
N ASN A 77 -2.28 -14.24 -3.70
CA ASN A 77 -3.48 -15.09 -3.67
C ASN A 77 -3.92 -15.45 -2.25
N SER A 78 -3.01 -15.41 -1.27
CA SER A 78 -3.21 -15.88 0.10
C SER A 78 -3.17 -14.77 1.14
N ALA A 79 -2.68 -13.57 0.79
CA ALA A 79 -2.45 -12.50 1.74
C ALA A 79 -2.73 -11.11 1.14
N LEU A 80 -3.19 -10.22 2.02
CA LEU A 80 -3.29 -8.79 1.78
C LEU A 80 -2.58 -8.07 2.92
N CYS A 81 -1.56 -7.28 2.60
CA CYS A 81 -0.83 -6.46 3.55
C CYS A 81 -0.93 -4.99 3.15
N LEU A 82 -1.20 -4.16 4.14
CA LEU A 82 -1.32 -2.70 4.02
C LEU A 82 -0.13 -2.09 4.75
N LEU A 83 0.59 -1.19 4.09
CA LEU A 83 1.73 -0.48 4.65
C LEU A 83 1.47 1.03 4.50
N GLU A 84 1.42 1.72 5.64
CA GLU A 84 1.32 3.17 5.73
C GLU A 84 2.72 3.74 5.92
N MET A 85 3.08 4.74 5.13
CA MET A 85 4.37 5.41 5.18
C MET A 85 4.23 6.71 5.98
N LYS A 86 4.92 6.80 7.11
CA LYS A 86 4.97 8.03 7.92
C LYS A 86 6.39 8.59 7.95
N VAL A 87 6.53 9.88 7.70
CA VAL A 87 7.79 10.62 7.84
C VAL A 87 7.53 11.77 8.81
N GLU A 88 8.14 11.72 10.00
CA GLU A 88 8.05 12.80 11.01
C GLU A 88 6.64 13.14 11.53
N SER A 89 5.65 12.23 11.42
CA SER A 89 4.27 12.47 11.90
C SER A 89 3.94 11.72 13.20
N GLY A 90 3.23 12.37 14.14
CA GLY A 90 2.75 11.76 15.39
C GLY A 90 1.35 11.12 15.34
N GLU A 91 0.56 11.38 14.30
CA GLU A 91 -0.78 10.80 14.10
C GLU A 91 -0.71 9.54 13.21
N GLY A 92 -1.34 8.45 13.64
CA GLY A 92 -1.40 7.21 12.87
C GLY A 92 -2.33 6.13 13.42
N ALA A 93 -2.66 6.15 14.73
CA ALA A 93 -3.48 5.11 15.36
C ALA A 93 -4.89 4.99 14.74
N GLY A 94 -5.58 6.12 14.52
CA GLY A 94 -6.93 6.11 13.94
C GLY A 94 -6.98 5.65 12.48
N GLN A 95 -5.89 5.79 11.71
CA GLN A 95 -5.80 5.21 10.36
C GLN A 95 -5.61 3.70 10.42
N LEU A 96 -4.78 3.21 11.34
CA LEU A 96 -4.58 1.77 11.54
C LEU A 96 -5.86 1.05 11.96
N GLU A 97 -6.68 1.66 12.82
CA GLU A 97 -8.00 1.14 13.20
C GLU A 97 -8.92 0.98 11.98
N LYS A 98 -8.96 1.99 11.10
CA LYS A 98 -9.72 1.93 9.84
C LYS A 98 -9.20 0.84 8.91
N TYR A 99 -7.89 0.67 8.80
CA TYR A 99 -7.30 -0.36 7.96
C TYR A 99 -7.55 -1.76 8.52
N GLN A 100 -7.55 -1.92 9.84
CA GLN A 100 -7.96 -3.16 10.48
C GLN A 100 -9.43 -3.48 10.17
N GLN A 101 -10.32 -2.48 10.19
CA GLN A 101 -11.71 -2.66 9.79
C GLN A 101 -11.82 -3.10 8.32
N ILE A 102 -11.11 -2.43 7.39
CA ILE A 102 -11.05 -2.80 5.97
C ILE A 102 -10.59 -4.25 5.77
N LEU A 103 -9.58 -4.69 6.52
CA LEU A 103 -9.05 -6.05 6.45
C LEU A 103 -10.04 -7.09 6.99
N ASN A 104 -10.75 -6.78 8.07
CA ASN A 104 -11.74 -7.67 8.68
C ASN A 104 -13.01 -7.80 7.82
N GLU A 105 -13.39 -6.73 7.13
CA GLU A 105 -14.61 -6.69 6.30
C GLU A 105 -14.42 -7.32 4.93
N ARG A 106 -13.19 -7.44 4.43
CA ARG A 106 -12.94 -8.21 3.21
C ARG A 106 -13.14 -9.70 3.50
N PRO A 107 -14.06 -10.41 2.80
CA PRO A 107 -14.10 -11.85 2.89
C PRO A 107 -12.76 -12.39 2.39
N GLN A 108 -12.09 -13.22 3.20
CA GLN A 108 -10.79 -13.83 2.87
C GLN A 108 -10.84 -14.81 1.69
N ASN A 109 -11.79 -14.68 0.77
CA ASN A 109 -11.94 -15.56 -0.38
C ASN A 109 -12.24 -14.74 -1.64
N GLY A 110 -11.21 -14.69 -2.50
CA GLY A 110 -11.25 -14.64 -3.96
C GLY A 110 -12.37 -13.86 -4.65
N ARG A 111 -11.97 -12.79 -5.36
CA ARG A 111 -12.61 -12.30 -6.59
C ARG A 111 -14.15 -12.20 -6.56
N LYS A 112 -14.64 -10.97 -6.44
CA LYS A 112 -15.50 -10.32 -7.45
C LYS A 112 -15.97 -8.97 -6.92
N MET A 113 -15.53 -7.90 -7.58
CA MET A 113 -16.45 -6.92 -8.17
C MET A 113 -15.96 -6.66 -9.59
#